data_AF-A0A9D2CW16-F1
#
_entry.id   AF-A0A9D2CW16-F1
#
_cell.length_a   1.000
_cell.length_b   1.000
_cell.length_c   1.000
_cell.angle_alpha   90.00
_cell.angle_beta   90.00
_cell.angle_gamma   90.00
#
_symmetry.space_group_name_H-M   'P 1'
#
loop_
_entity.id
_entity.type
_entity.pdbx_description
1 polymer ?
#
loop_
_entity_poly.entity_id
_entity_poly.type
_entity_poly.pdbx_seq_one_letter_code
_entity_poly.pdbx_strand_id
1 'polypeptide(L)' 'MAVAEPSRLVIFISSDLDDGKYTLTVTTQYNGTTRLLANPRSTSQTIYVGEPHTPGGGDGDNSGRGTFRETFIHITRMC' A
#
# COMPACT_ATOMS: atom_id res chain seq x y z
N MET A 1 -9.66 2.53 -10.11
CA MET A 1 -8.92 1.36 -10.63
C MET A 1 -7.54 1.36 -9.98
N ALA A 2 -7.13 0.27 -9.34
CA ALA A 2 -5.83 0.17 -8.67
C ALA A 2 -4.78 -0.43 -9.61
N VAL A 3 -3.50 -0.06 -9.45
CA VAL A 3 -2.37 -0.51 -10.30
C VAL A 3 -1.43 -1.36 -9.47
N ALA A 4 -1.04 -2.55 -9.96
CA ALA A 4 -0.06 -3.44 -9.33
C ALA A 4 0.94 -3.95 -10.38
N GLU A 5 1.76 -3.03 -10.87
CA GLU A 5 2.88 -3.32 -11.76
C GLU A 5 4.15 -3.54 -10.92
N PRO A 6 5.16 -4.27 -11.43
CA PRO A 6 6.38 -4.59 -10.67
C PRO A 6 7.09 -3.38 -10.08
N SER A 7 7.01 -2.23 -10.76
CA SER A 7 7.63 -0.96 -10.34
C SER A 7 6.63 0.11 -9.93
N ARG A 8 5.32 -0.18 -9.94
CA ARG A 8 4.29 0.80 -9.62
C ARG A 8 3.11 0.14 -8.92
N LEU A 9 2.88 0.55 -7.67
CA LEU A 9 1.73 0.14 -6.87
C LEU A 9 0.90 1.39 -6.55
N VAL A 10 -0.37 1.39 -6.95
CA VAL A 10 -1.35 2.43 -6.60
C VAL A 10 -2.39 1.79 -5.68
N ILE A 11 -2.48 2.30 -4.45
CA ILE A 11 -3.34 1.75 -3.39
C ILE A 11 -4.31 2.82 -2.88
N PHE A 12 -5.47 2.39 -2.41
CA PHE A 12 -6.44 3.25 -1.75
C PHE A 12 -6.35 3.04 -0.25
N ILE A 13 -6.18 4.13 0.49
CA ILE A 13 -6.13 4.13 1.94
C ILE A 13 -7.52 4.45 2.47
N SER A 14 -8.01 3.70 3.46
CA SER A 14 -9.31 3.95 4.09
C SER A 14 -9.33 5.31 4.80
N SER A 15 -10.47 6.00 4.76
CA SER A 15 -10.66 7.27 5.48
C SER A 15 -10.68 7.13 7.00
N ASP A 16 -10.84 5.92 7.52
CA ASP A 16 -10.91 5.62 8.96
C ASP A 16 -9.52 5.57 9.64
N LEU A 17 -8.46 5.95 8.92
CA LEU A 17 -7.12 6.08 9.47
C LEU A 17 -6.95 7.51 10.02
N ASP A 18 -6.75 7.62 11.34
CA ASP A 18 -6.39 8.88 11.98
C ASP A 18 -5.11 9.49 11.39
N ASP A 19 -4.93 10.79 11.61
CA ASP A 19 -3.67 11.45 11.31
C ASP A 19 -2.51 10.83 12.11
N GLY A 20 -1.39 10.58 11.44
CA GLY A 20 -0.20 10.05 12.09
C GLY A 20 0.74 9.26 11.19
N LYS A 21 1.72 8.64 11.86
CA LYS A 21 2.77 7.85 11.23
C LYS A 21 2.37 6.37 11.19
N TYR A 22 2.52 5.74 10.03
CA TYR A 22 2.17 4.34 9.81
C TYR A 22 3.32 3.58 9.13
N THR A 23 3.33 2.28 9.32
CA THR A 23 4.13 1.33 8.54
C THR A 23 3.25 0.69 7.48
N LEU A 24 3.56 0.92 6.22
CA LEU A 24 3.02 0.18 5.07
C LEU A 24 3.90 -1.02 4.81
N THR A 25 3.34 -2.23 4.93
CA THR A 25 4.01 -3.49 4.59
C THR A 25 3.35 -4.10 3.38
N VAL A 26 4.15 -4.34 2.34
CA VAL A 26 3.73 -5.05 1.12
C VAL A 26 4.29 -6.45 1.19
N THR A 27 3.40 -7.44 1.10
CA THR A 27 3.76 -8.87 1.05
C THR A 27 3.33 -9.44 -0.28
N THR A 28 4.24 -10.00 -1.07
CA THR A 28 3.92 -10.55 -2.40
C THR A 28 4.59 -11.89 -2.65
N GLN A 29 3.93 -12.73 -3.44
CA GLN A 29 4.52 -13.95 -4.00
C GLN A 29 5.05 -13.75 -5.44
N TYR A 30 4.89 -12.56 -6.02
CA TYR A 30 5.40 -12.25 -7.34
C TYR A 30 6.93 -12.28 -7.35
N ASN A 31 7.52 -12.92 -8.36
CA ASN A 31 8.98 -13.05 -8.50
C ASN A 31 9.53 -12.48 -9.81
N GLY A 32 8.74 -11.72 -10.58
CA GLY A 32 9.14 -11.25 -11.92
C GLY A 32 8.75 -12.18 -13.07
N THR A 33 8.15 -13.33 -12.79
CA THR A 33 7.71 -14.33 -13.79
C THR A 33 6.25 -14.74 -13.58
N THR A 34 5.75 -15.68 -14.38
CA THR A 34 4.42 -16.28 -14.22
C THR A 34 4.32 -17.27 -13.05
N ARG A 35 5.45 -17.62 -12.41
CA ARG A 35 5.49 -18.54 -11.26
C ARG A 35 5.50 -17.77 -9.94
N LEU A 36 4.71 -18.24 -8.98
CA LEU A 36 4.65 -17.67 -7.64
C LEU A 36 5.72 -18.28 -6.71
N LEU A 37 6.19 -17.49 -5.75
CA LEU A 37 7.07 -17.95 -4.67
C LEU A 37 6.29 -18.83 -3.70
N ALA A 38 6.90 -19.95 -3.27
CA ALA A 38 6.35 -20.78 -2.21
C ALA A 38 6.24 -20.01 -0.88
N ASN A 39 7.24 -19.17 -0.59
CA ASN A 39 7.25 -18.27 0.55
C ASN A 39 7.09 -16.83 0.09
N PRO A 40 6.02 -16.12 0.51
CA PRO A 40 5.86 -14.70 0.25
C PRO A 40 7.04 -13.89 0.81
N ARG A 41 7.37 -12.77 0.16
CA ARG A 41 8.35 -11.80 0.62
C ARG A 41 7.65 -10.53 1.06
N SER A 42 8.20 -9.87 2.07
CA SER A 42 7.66 -8.62 2.60
C SER A 42 8.69 -7.51 2.57
N THR A 43 8.24 -6.30 2.29
CA THR A 43 9.01 -5.06 2.47
C THR A 43 8.13 -4.02 3.15
N SER A 44 8.73 -3.12 3.92
CA SER A 44 8.02 -2.13 4.73
C SER A 44 8.53 -0.72 4.47
N GLN A 45 7.62 0.25 4.49
CA GLN A 45 7.92 1.67 4.34
C GLN A 45 7.12 2.48 5.37
N THR A 46 7.70 3.58 5.85
CA THR A 46 6.97 4.54 6.67
C THR A 46 6.15 5.46 5.78
N ILE A 47 4.88 5.67 6.12
CA ILE A 47 3.98 6.64 5.48
C ILE A 47 3.38 7.56 6.56
N TYR A 48 2.89 8.72 6.14
CA TYR A 48 2.14 9.65 6.98
C TYR A 48 0.75 9.81 6.38
N VAL A 49 -0.28 9.65 7.21
CA VAL A 49 -1.68 9.90 6.88
C VAL A 49 -2.08 11.17 7.61
N GLY A 50 -2.88 12.04 6.99
CA GLY A 50 -3.19 13.36 7.55
C GLY A 50 -2.21 14.45 7.14
N GLU A 51 -2.30 15.63 7.79
CA GLU A 51 -1.48 16.81 7.45
C GLU A 51 0.02 16.48 7.35
N PRO A 52 0.57 16.47 6.14
CA PRO A 52 2.00 16.54 5.93
C PRO A 52 2.40 18.02 6.03
N HIS A 53 3.55 18.32 6.62
CA HIS A 53 4.21 19.61 6.44
C HIS A 53 4.17 20.00 4.93
N THR A 54 3.65 21.19 4.60
CA THR A 54 3.46 21.76 3.24
C THR A 54 4.58 21.47 2.23
N PRO A 55 4.34 21.49 0.90
CA PRO A 55 3.13 21.21 0.11
C PRO A 55 3.38 20.13 -0.99
N GLY A 56 2.36 19.38 -1.39
CA GLY A 56 2.42 18.52 -2.57
C GLY A 56 1.11 17.77 -2.76
N GLY A 57 0.25 18.30 -3.64
CA GLY A 57 -1.17 17.94 -3.77
C GLY A 57 -1.47 16.46 -4.01
N GLY A 58 -2.65 16.06 -3.55
CA GLY A 58 -3.25 14.78 -3.85
C GLY A 58 -4.76 14.88 -3.67
N ASP A 59 -5.47 15.21 -4.75
CA ASP A 59 -6.93 15.16 -4.82
C ASP A 59 -7.39 13.71 -4.60
N GLY A 60 -8.07 13.48 -3.47
CA GLY A 60 -8.48 12.16 -3.02
C GLY A 60 -9.99 11.97 -3.14
N ASP A 61 -10.42 11.20 -4.14
CA ASP A 61 -11.72 10.51 -4.12
C ASP A 61 -11.68 9.24 -5.00
N ASN A 62 -11.75 8.06 -4.37
CA ASN A 62 -12.73 7.01 -4.68
C ASN A 62 -12.42 5.68 -3.98
N SER A 63 -13.46 5.12 -3.37
CA SER A 63 -13.51 3.87 -2.62
C SER A 63 -13.36 2.64 -3.54
N GLY A 64 -12.49 1.69 -3.20
CA GLY A 64 -12.35 0.45 -3.98
C GLY A 64 -11.47 -0.61 -3.33
N ARG A 65 -12.11 -1.62 -2.75
CA ARG A 65 -11.50 -2.86 -2.22
C ARG A 65 -10.94 -3.68 -3.39
N GLY A 66 -9.67 -3.51 -3.74
CA GLY A 66 -9.00 -4.25 -4.81
C GLY A 66 -8.53 -5.63 -4.37
N THR A 67 -9.04 -6.70 -4.98
CA THR A 67 -8.55 -8.07 -4.78
C THR A 67 -7.29 -8.32 -5.60
N PHE A 68 -6.11 -8.03 -5.04
CA PHE A 68 -4.82 -8.48 -5.58
C PHE A 68 -4.58 -9.91 -5.10
N ARG A 69 -4.74 -10.92 -5.95
CA ARG A 69 -4.74 -12.33 -5.50
C ARG A 69 -3.38 -12.81 -4.97
N GLU A 70 -2.29 -12.10 -5.30
CA GLU A 70 -0.91 -12.49 -4.95
C GLU A 70 -0.14 -11.45 -4.13
N THR A 71 -0.75 -10.31 -3.82
CA THR A 71 -0.12 -9.21 -3.07
C THR A 71 -1.03 -8.74 -1.93
N PHE A 72 -0.56 -8.84 -0.70
CA PHE A 72 -1.23 -8.41 0.51
C PHE A 72 -0.62 -7.10 1.01
N ILE A 73 -1.47 -6.16 1.41
CA ILE A 73 -1.08 -4.87 1.95
C ILE A 73 -1.53 -4.81 3.41
N HIS A 74 -0.59 -4.48 4.31
CA HIS A 74 -0.86 -4.31 5.73
C HIS A 74 -0.38 -2.94 6.17
N ILE A 75 -1.24 -2.17 6.86
CA ILE A 75 -0.92 -0.84 7.38
C ILE A 75 -1.05 -0.87 8.90
N THR A 76 -0.01 -0.46 9.61
CA THR A 76 0.03 -0.48 11.09
C THR A 76 0.45 0.88 11.62
N ARG A 77 -0.31 1.44 12.58
CA ARG A 77 0.03 2.71 13.23
C ARG A 77 1.32 2.56 14.04
N MET A 78 2.23 3.52 13.90
CA MET A 78 3.38 3.65 14.78
C MET A 78 2.93 4.44 16.03
N CYS A 79 3.28 3.92 17.20
CA CYS A 79 2.96 4.49 18.51
C CYS A 79 3.49 5.91 18.68
#